data_AF-A0A5N6SSX9-F1
#
_entry.id   AF-A0A5N6SSX9-F1
#
_cell.length_a   1.000
_cell.length_b   1.000
_cell.length_c   1.000
_cell.angle_alpha   90.00
_cell.angle_beta   90.00
_cell.angle_gamma   90.00
#
_symmetry.space_group_name_H-M   'P 1'
#
loop_
_entity.id
_entity.type
_entity.pdbx_description
1 polymer ?
#
loop_
_entity_poly.entity_id
_entity_poly.type
_entity_poly.pdbx_seq_one_letter_code
_entity_poly.pdbx_strand_id
1 'polypeptide(L)'
;MAQICTPEYGYEAYSYIINNQSDLDEISAKCTIVNGSIAMSYNYTGAFHLPNIRNITGSFKWFQYPEYIGVYPEPTSISLPDLEFLGHSLYFNSLPALKSFTAPKLKTVGWNADIDYAEEVDLRSLAESEYLSVRGNVSSLRLDSLRQVRQLILICNKEKCSPEASPHDSLDVSLPALHDVGHLHLEGRFSSLDTPMLNNITGAGPGYYGIKLLTVGGPPINVSFPELKHIKEDADMSLEGNIASLSMPGTRNLNVLLNVNAYDRLDINLPFEEAGTIVLRGNISSVQLPNLKSVDELLVNTDASLDCKSLKETIMTATNRSDYQLTCTVRNSASHLGLNLGVKVAFGSVENPYHELGGSATDYMALDS
;
A
#
# COMPACT_ATOMS: atom_id res chain seq x y z
N MET A 1 -21.59 -31.83 -14.92
CA MET A 1 -20.59 -31.80 -16.01
C MET A 1 -20.14 -30.37 -16.16
N ALA A 2 -18.85 -30.09 -16.36
CA ALA A 2 -18.41 -28.72 -16.59
C ALA A 2 -18.89 -28.26 -17.98
N GLN A 3 -19.78 -27.28 -18.01
CA GLN A 3 -20.26 -26.68 -19.26
C GLN A 3 -19.34 -25.49 -19.60
N ILE A 4 -18.71 -25.59 -20.77
CA ILE A 4 -17.77 -24.60 -21.30
C ILE A 4 -18.54 -23.70 -22.25
N CYS A 5 -18.41 -22.39 -22.04
CA CYS A 5 -19.01 -21.38 -22.90
C CYS A 5 -17.91 -20.51 -23.49
N THR A 6 -17.95 -20.36 -24.81
CA THR A 6 -17.02 -19.52 -25.55
C THR A 6 -17.82 -18.35 -26.10
N PRO A 7 -17.50 -17.09 -25.73
CA PRO A 7 -18.13 -15.94 -26.35
C PRO A 7 -17.78 -15.87 -27.84
N GLU A 8 -18.62 -15.22 -28.64
CA GLU A 8 -18.30 -14.96 -30.05
C GLU A 8 -17.13 -13.98 -30.16
N TYR A 9 -16.39 -14.06 -31.27
CA TYR A 9 -15.32 -13.12 -31.54
C TYR A 9 -15.90 -11.74 -31.89
N GLY A 10 -15.67 -10.76 -31.01
CA GLY A 10 -16.17 -9.40 -31.17
C GLY A 10 -15.06 -8.35 -31.06
N TYR A 11 -15.49 -7.11 -30.81
CA TYR A 11 -14.59 -5.95 -30.64
C TYR A 11 -13.59 -6.15 -29.50
N GLU A 12 -14.03 -6.73 -28.38
CA GLU A 12 -13.20 -7.10 -27.23
C GLU A 12 -12.64 -8.53 -27.35
N ALA A 13 -12.35 -8.99 -28.58
CA ALA A 13 -11.98 -10.36 -28.90
C ALA A 13 -13.02 -11.37 -28.38
N TYR A 14 -12.59 -12.46 -27.74
CA TYR A 14 -13.48 -13.45 -27.13
C TYR A 14 -13.92 -12.98 -25.73
N SER A 15 -14.86 -12.04 -25.67
CA SER A 15 -15.37 -11.48 -24.40
C SER A 15 -16.90 -11.44 -24.34
N TYR A 16 -17.48 -11.87 -23.21
CA TYR A 16 -18.88 -11.55 -22.90
C TYR A 16 -18.99 -10.12 -22.42
N ILE A 17 -19.82 -9.33 -23.11
CA ILE A 17 -20.11 -7.95 -22.76
C ILE A 17 -21.31 -7.91 -21.80
N ILE A 18 -21.10 -7.39 -20.60
CA ILE A 18 -22.09 -7.37 -19.53
C ILE A 18 -22.62 -5.96 -19.35
N ASN A 19 -23.89 -5.76 -19.70
CA ASN A 19 -24.58 -4.48 -19.55
C ASN A 19 -25.41 -4.44 -18.26
N ASN A 20 -25.88 -5.59 -17.79
CA ASN A 20 -26.70 -5.70 -16.59
C ASN A 20 -26.63 -7.12 -15.98
N GLN A 21 -27.24 -7.30 -14.81
CA GLN A 21 -27.23 -8.57 -14.07
C GLN A 21 -27.86 -9.73 -14.86
N SER A 22 -28.85 -9.49 -15.73
CA SER A 22 -29.50 -10.56 -16.51
C SER A 22 -28.52 -11.24 -17.48
N ASP A 23 -27.54 -10.49 -18.00
CA ASP A 23 -26.49 -11.06 -18.87
C ASP A 23 -25.63 -12.06 -18.09
N LEU A 24 -25.34 -11.77 -16.81
CA LEU A 24 -24.61 -12.66 -15.90
C LEU A 24 -25.45 -13.88 -15.50
N ASP A 25 -26.74 -13.69 -15.28
CA ASP A 25 -27.67 -14.77 -14.93
C ASP A 25 -27.78 -15.78 -16.08
N GLU A 26 -27.81 -15.32 -17.33
CA GLU A 26 -27.82 -16.20 -18.50
C GLU A 26 -26.52 -17.01 -18.62
N ILE A 27 -25.37 -16.38 -18.42
CA ILE A 27 -24.07 -17.05 -18.48
C ILE A 27 -23.95 -18.05 -17.31
N SER A 28 -24.25 -17.63 -16.09
CA SER A 28 -24.14 -18.49 -14.89
C SER A 28 -25.14 -19.65 -14.84
N ALA A 29 -26.27 -19.56 -15.55
CA ALA A 29 -27.22 -20.66 -15.71
C ALA A 29 -26.71 -21.76 -16.66
N LYS A 30 -25.87 -21.39 -17.62
CA LYS A 30 -25.40 -22.29 -18.69
C LYS A 30 -23.94 -22.69 -18.54
N CYS A 31 -23.14 -21.96 -17.78
CA CYS A 31 -21.69 -22.06 -17.87
C CYS A 31 -21.11 -22.33 -16.48
N THR A 32 -20.04 -23.13 -16.47
CA THR A 32 -19.15 -23.27 -15.31
C THR A 32 -17.72 -22.85 -15.64
N ILE A 33 -17.39 -22.80 -16.93
CA ILE A 33 -16.10 -22.36 -17.47
C ILE A 33 -16.38 -21.39 -18.61
N VAL A 34 -15.79 -20.20 -18.54
CA VAL A 34 -15.78 -19.23 -19.64
C VAL A 34 -14.44 -19.34 -20.35
N ASN A 35 -14.47 -19.81 -21.60
CA ASN A 35 -13.31 -19.85 -22.46
C ASN A 35 -13.14 -18.52 -23.20
N GLY A 36 -12.77 -17.50 -22.47
CA GLY A 36 -12.69 -16.12 -22.93
C GLY A 36 -12.63 -15.17 -21.74
N SER A 37 -12.94 -13.91 -21.97
CA SER A 37 -12.99 -12.87 -20.95
C SER A 37 -14.43 -12.48 -20.60
N ILE A 38 -14.59 -11.80 -19.48
CA ILE A 38 -15.83 -11.11 -19.13
C ILE A 38 -15.49 -9.62 -19.06
N ALA A 39 -16.31 -8.79 -19.70
CA ALA A 39 -16.09 -7.37 -19.81
C ALA A 39 -17.36 -6.62 -19.40
N MET A 40 -17.29 -5.92 -18.26
CA MET A 40 -18.36 -5.04 -17.79
C MET A 40 -18.43 -3.77 -18.64
N SER A 41 -19.62 -3.42 -19.12
CA SER A 41 -19.85 -2.21 -19.89
C SER A 41 -19.63 -0.95 -19.05
N TYR A 42 -19.19 0.13 -19.68
CA TYR A 42 -18.94 1.45 -19.08
C TYR A 42 -20.14 2.06 -18.35
N ASN A 43 -21.36 1.61 -18.66
CA ASN A 43 -22.62 2.10 -18.06
C ASN A 43 -23.24 1.11 -17.07
N TYR A 44 -22.50 0.07 -16.66
CA TYR A 44 -22.98 -0.88 -15.66
C TYR A 44 -23.19 -0.16 -14.32
N THR A 45 -24.32 -0.43 -13.67
CA THR A 45 -24.67 0.13 -12.36
C THR A 45 -25.20 -0.96 -11.43
N GLY A 46 -25.07 -0.74 -10.13
CA GLY A 46 -25.59 -1.67 -9.11
C GLY A 46 -24.67 -2.86 -8.83
N ALA A 47 -25.23 -3.95 -8.30
CA ALA A 47 -24.43 -5.11 -7.92
C ALA A 47 -24.04 -5.95 -9.14
N PHE A 48 -22.80 -6.44 -9.18
CA PHE A 48 -22.31 -7.41 -10.14
C PHE A 48 -22.13 -8.76 -9.44
N HIS A 49 -23.03 -9.72 -9.70
CA HIS A 49 -22.99 -11.04 -9.09
C HIS A 49 -22.85 -12.12 -10.16
N LEU A 50 -21.76 -12.89 -10.12
CA LEU A 50 -21.50 -13.97 -11.08
C LEU A 50 -21.30 -15.31 -10.36
N PRO A 51 -22.40 -16.03 -10.06
CA PRO A 51 -22.34 -17.34 -9.42
C PRO A 51 -21.98 -18.45 -10.44
N ASN A 52 -21.71 -19.66 -9.94
CA ASN A 52 -21.49 -20.91 -10.70
C ASN A 52 -20.27 -20.97 -11.65
N ILE A 53 -19.70 -19.84 -12.04
CA ILE A 53 -18.50 -19.78 -12.87
C ILE A 53 -17.27 -20.04 -12.01
N ARG A 54 -16.54 -21.12 -12.31
CA ARG A 54 -15.35 -21.54 -11.57
C ARG A 54 -14.04 -21.17 -12.27
N ASN A 55 -14.08 -20.99 -13.59
CA ASN A 55 -12.88 -20.70 -14.36
C ASN A 55 -13.19 -19.72 -15.50
N ILE A 56 -12.38 -18.68 -15.61
CA ILE A 56 -12.37 -17.75 -16.73
C ILE A 56 -10.96 -17.82 -17.33
N THR A 57 -10.80 -18.26 -18.58
CA THR A 57 -9.46 -18.42 -19.19
C THR A 57 -8.82 -17.09 -19.57
N GLY A 58 -9.63 -16.06 -19.80
CA GLY A 58 -9.19 -14.71 -20.14
C GLY A 58 -9.14 -13.76 -18.95
N SER A 59 -9.45 -12.49 -19.22
CA SER A 59 -9.46 -11.43 -18.21
C SER A 59 -10.86 -11.18 -17.68
N PHE A 60 -10.94 -10.58 -16.50
CA PHE A 60 -12.17 -9.95 -16.02
C PHE A 60 -11.90 -8.45 -15.84
N LYS A 61 -12.57 -7.64 -16.66
CA LYS A 61 -12.30 -6.21 -16.78
C LYS A 61 -13.59 -5.44 -16.98
N TRP A 62 -13.50 -4.12 -16.96
CA TRP A 62 -14.49 -3.28 -17.63
C TRP A 62 -13.92 -2.74 -18.94
N PHE A 63 -14.78 -2.32 -19.85
CA PHE A 63 -14.37 -1.72 -21.12
C PHE A 63 -15.15 -0.44 -21.41
N GLN A 64 -14.56 0.40 -22.24
CA GLN A 64 -15.09 1.70 -22.64
C GLN A 64 -15.05 1.80 -24.16
N TYR A 65 -16.11 2.31 -24.78
CA TYR A 65 -16.04 2.66 -26.19
C TYR A 65 -15.26 3.98 -26.37
N PRO A 66 -14.52 4.14 -27.47
CA PRO A 66 -13.77 5.38 -27.74
C PRO A 66 -14.59 6.67 -27.69
N GLU A 67 -15.92 6.58 -27.83
CA GLU A 67 -16.85 7.70 -27.79
C GLU A 67 -17.21 8.16 -26.36
N TYR A 68 -16.90 7.37 -25.33
CA TYR A 68 -17.27 7.63 -23.93
C TYR A 68 -16.07 7.79 -22.99
N ILE A 69 -15.02 8.47 -23.45
CA ILE A 69 -13.81 8.71 -22.64
C ILE A 69 -14.18 9.45 -21.34
N GLY A 70 -13.68 8.93 -20.22
CA GLY A 70 -13.91 9.49 -18.88
C GLY A 70 -15.23 9.07 -18.22
N VAL A 71 -16.02 8.20 -18.86
CA VAL A 71 -17.20 7.58 -18.24
C VAL A 71 -16.82 6.21 -17.70
N TYR A 72 -16.96 6.04 -16.39
CA TYR A 72 -16.61 4.80 -15.68
C TYR A 72 -17.88 4.10 -15.20
N PRO A 73 -17.90 2.76 -15.16
CA PRO A 73 -19.02 2.06 -14.59
C PRO A 73 -19.10 2.29 -13.09
N GLU A 74 -20.31 2.19 -12.55
CA GLU A 74 -20.62 2.44 -11.14
C GLU A 74 -21.18 1.18 -10.47
N PRO A 75 -20.45 0.05 -10.46
CA PRO A 75 -20.88 -1.10 -9.70
C PRO A 75 -20.73 -0.79 -8.20
N THR A 76 -21.73 -1.16 -7.41
CA THR A 76 -21.68 -0.97 -5.96
C THR A 76 -20.97 -2.12 -5.25
N SER A 77 -20.98 -3.31 -5.84
CA SER A 77 -20.33 -4.51 -5.31
C SER A 77 -20.02 -5.49 -6.44
N ILE A 78 -18.90 -6.21 -6.36
CA ILE A 78 -18.55 -7.31 -7.27
C ILE A 78 -18.40 -8.61 -6.46
N SER A 79 -19.18 -9.62 -6.82
CA SER A 79 -19.25 -10.90 -6.12
C SER A 79 -19.06 -12.07 -7.07
N LEU A 80 -17.98 -12.82 -6.87
CA LEU A 80 -17.54 -13.98 -7.64
C LEU A 80 -17.42 -15.21 -6.71
N PRO A 81 -18.54 -15.70 -6.15
CA PRO A 81 -18.52 -16.65 -5.02
C PRO A 81 -17.93 -18.01 -5.36
N ASP A 82 -17.95 -18.40 -6.64
CA ASP A 82 -17.52 -19.71 -7.12
C ASP A 82 -16.26 -19.68 -7.97
N LEU A 83 -15.73 -18.49 -8.30
CA LEU A 83 -14.57 -18.36 -9.17
C LEU A 83 -13.34 -18.92 -8.45
N GLU A 84 -12.66 -19.88 -9.07
CA GLU A 84 -11.46 -20.52 -8.56
C GLU A 84 -10.21 -20.12 -9.35
N PHE A 85 -10.35 -19.86 -10.65
CA PHE A 85 -9.22 -19.57 -11.55
C PHE A 85 -9.55 -18.45 -12.52
N LEU A 86 -8.64 -17.48 -12.63
CA LEU A 86 -8.64 -16.45 -13.66
C LEU A 86 -7.33 -16.55 -14.45
N GLY A 87 -7.42 -16.90 -15.73
CA GLY A 87 -6.26 -17.21 -16.56
C GLY A 87 -5.40 -16.00 -16.93
N HIS A 88 -5.96 -14.79 -16.88
CA HIS A 88 -5.24 -13.56 -17.17
C HIS A 88 -5.36 -12.56 -16.02
N SER A 89 -5.93 -11.37 -16.26
CA SER A 89 -5.95 -10.27 -15.29
C SER A 89 -7.35 -9.92 -14.85
N LEU A 90 -7.43 -9.42 -13.62
CA LEU A 90 -8.56 -8.74 -13.02
C LEU A 90 -8.23 -7.24 -13.04
N TYR A 91 -9.00 -6.45 -13.78
CA TYR A 91 -8.80 -5.01 -13.95
C TYR A 91 -10.05 -4.24 -13.50
N PHE A 92 -10.06 -3.85 -12.23
CA PHE A 92 -11.08 -3.03 -11.61
C PHE A 92 -10.48 -1.75 -11.04
N ASN A 93 -9.80 -1.04 -11.93
CA ASN A 93 -9.31 0.31 -11.69
C ASN A 93 -10.42 1.35 -11.92
N SER A 94 -10.34 2.49 -11.23
CA SER A 94 -11.22 3.65 -11.45
C SER A 94 -12.73 3.39 -11.26
N LEU A 95 -13.12 2.61 -10.26
CA LEU A 95 -14.52 2.32 -9.91
C LEU A 95 -14.95 3.02 -8.61
N PRO A 96 -15.23 4.34 -8.61
CA PRO A 96 -15.43 5.12 -7.38
C PRO A 96 -16.67 4.70 -6.57
N ALA A 97 -17.66 4.04 -7.17
CA ALA A 97 -18.85 3.56 -6.49
C ALA A 97 -18.67 2.17 -5.83
N LEU A 98 -17.56 1.48 -6.10
CA LEU A 98 -17.32 0.12 -5.65
C LEU A 98 -17.03 0.09 -4.16
N LYS A 99 -17.90 -0.58 -3.39
CA LYS A 99 -17.72 -0.76 -1.94
C LYS A 99 -17.06 -2.07 -1.59
N SER A 100 -17.41 -3.15 -2.30
CA SER A 100 -16.92 -4.49 -1.98
C SER A 100 -16.53 -5.28 -3.22
N PHE A 101 -15.40 -5.97 -3.12
CA PHE A 101 -14.94 -6.97 -4.08
C PHE A 101 -14.75 -8.30 -3.35
N THR A 102 -15.48 -9.34 -3.76
CA THR A 102 -15.46 -10.64 -3.06
C THR A 102 -15.29 -11.79 -4.05
N ALA A 103 -14.17 -12.50 -3.96
CA ALA A 103 -13.89 -13.72 -4.72
C ALA A 103 -13.24 -14.77 -3.78
N PRO A 104 -14.00 -15.30 -2.80
CA PRO A 104 -13.44 -15.99 -1.65
C PRO A 104 -12.86 -17.37 -1.99
N LYS A 105 -13.17 -17.92 -3.18
CA LYS A 105 -12.64 -19.18 -3.68
C LYS A 105 -11.56 -19.00 -4.75
N LEU A 106 -11.25 -17.77 -5.16
CA LEU A 106 -10.28 -17.49 -6.21
C LEU A 106 -8.90 -17.90 -5.71
N LYS A 107 -8.26 -18.86 -6.37
CA LYS A 107 -6.96 -19.41 -5.97
C LYS A 107 -5.80 -18.80 -6.75
N THR A 108 -6.03 -18.49 -8.02
CA THR A 108 -4.96 -18.04 -8.92
C THR A 108 -5.47 -16.97 -9.87
N VAL A 109 -4.66 -15.92 -10.02
CA VAL A 109 -4.80 -14.92 -11.08
C VAL A 109 -3.54 -15.01 -11.94
N GLY A 110 -3.70 -15.31 -13.23
CA GLY A 110 -2.57 -15.62 -14.12
C GLY A 110 -1.63 -14.46 -14.38
N TRP A 111 -2.08 -13.22 -14.18
CA TRP A 111 -1.24 -12.04 -14.37
C TRP A 111 -1.48 -10.98 -13.28
N ASN A 112 -2.35 -9.99 -13.51
CA ASN A 112 -2.54 -8.88 -12.58
C ASN A 112 -3.89 -8.97 -11.86
N ALA A 113 -3.90 -8.74 -10.55
CA ALA A 113 -5.11 -8.46 -9.78
C ALA A 113 -5.08 -6.99 -9.34
N ASP A 114 -5.77 -6.11 -10.07
CA ASP A 114 -5.85 -4.68 -9.76
C ASP A 114 -7.27 -4.29 -9.33
N ILE A 115 -7.42 -3.85 -8.09
CA ILE A 115 -8.68 -3.46 -7.45
C ILE A 115 -8.49 -2.08 -6.83
N ASP A 116 -9.19 -1.09 -7.36
CA ASP A 116 -9.20 0.26 -6.80
C ASP A 116 -10.55 0.58 -6.15
N TYR A 117 -10.55 1.50 -5.18
CA TYR A 117 -11.69 2.12 -4.48
C TYR A 117 -12.52 1.21 -3.57
N ALA A 118 -12.44 -0.12 -3.70
CA ALA A 118 -13.16 -1.03 -2.82
C ALA A 118 -12.78 -0.83 -1.34
N GLU A 119 -13.79 -0.64 -0.49
CA GLU A 119 -13.63 -0.58 0.97
C GLU A 119 -13.32 -1.97 1.55
N GLU A 120 -13.98 -3.00 1.01
CA GLU A 120 -13.82 -4.39 1.42
C GLU A 120 -13.32 -5.26 0.27
N VAL A 121 -12.19 -5.94 0.47
CA VAL A 121 -11.61 -6.87 -0.51
C VAL A 121 -11.42 -8.25 0.14
N ASP A 122 -12.15 -9.24 -0.36
CA ASP A 122 -12.06 -10.63 0.11
C ASP A 122 -11.54 -11.56 -0.99
N LEU A 123 -10.25 -11.85 -0.91
CA LEU A 123 -9.50 -12.78 -1.75
C LEU A 123 -8.85 -13.87 -0.90
N ARG A 124 -9.53 -14.32 0.18
CA ARG A 124 -8.95 -15.19 1.21
C ARG A 124 -8.30 -16.50 0.70
N SER A 125 -8.73 -17.01 -0.45
CA SER A 125 -8.17 -18.22 -1.07
C SER A 125 -7.09 -17.95 -2.10
N LEU A 126 -6.84 -16.68 -2.46
CA LEU A 126 -5.85 -16.32 -3.47
C LEU A 126 -4.50 -16.74 -2.95
N ALA A 127 -3.85 -17.63 -3.69
CA ALA A 127 -2.56 -18.18 -3.31
C ALA A 127 -1.42 -17.60 -4.14
N GLU A 128 -1.68 -17.34 -5.42
CA GLU A 128 -0.65 -17.03 -6.41
C GLU A 128 -1.14 -15.96 -7.41
N SER A 129 -0.30 -14.95 -7.67
CA SER A 129 -0.43 -14.02 -8.80
C SER A 129 0.94 -13.52 -9.29
N GLU A 130 0.98 -12.89 -10.46
CA GLU A 130 2.19 -12.14 -10.88
C GLU A 130 2.23 -10.78 -10.18
N TYR A 131 1.11 -10.05 -10.24
CA TYR A 131 0.94 -8.74 -9.61
C TYR A 131 -0.34 -8.72 -8.77
N LEU A 132 -0.30 -8.01 -7.65
CA LEU A 132 -1.45 -7.72 -6.80
C LEU A 132 -1.43 -6.25 -6.41
N SER A 133 -2.50 -5.52 -6.73
CA SER A 133 -2.66 -4.11 -6.44
C SER A 133 -4.04 -3.88 -5.83
N VAL A 134 -4.06 -3.29 -4.64
CA VAL A 134 -5.27 -2.88 -3.93
C VAL A 134 -5.08 -1.43 -3.50
N ARG A 135 -5.90 -0.52 -4.04
CA ARG A 135 -5.77 0.93 -3.80
C ARG A 135 -7.08 1.57 -3.38
N GLY A 136 -6.99 2.73 -2.72
CA GLY A 136 -8.14 3.54 -2.33
C GLY A 136 -8.47 3.38 -0.85
N ASN A 137 -9.76 3.32 -0.52
CA ASN A 137 -10.25 3.51 0.85
C ASN A 137 -10.50 2.16 1.53
N VAL A 138 -9.51 1.28 1.42
CA VAL A 138 -9.64 -0.11 1.87
C VAL A 138 -9.60 -0.14 3.39
N SER A 139 -10.69 -0.60 4.00
CA SER A 139 -10.84 -0.77 5.45
C SER A 139 -10.73 -2.24 5.87
N SER A 140 -11.01 -3.17 4.95
CA SER A 140 -10.90 -4.62 5.19
C SER A 140 -10.27 -5.32 3.99
N LEU A 141 -9.17 -6.03 4.22
CA LEU A 141 -8.44 -6.79 3.19
C LEU A 141 -8.17 -8.22 3.69
N ARG A 142 -8.62 -9.23 2.95
CA ARG A 142 -8.37 -10.64 3.26
C ARG A 142 -7.57 -11.33 2.18
N LEU A 143 -6.37 -11.77 2.56
CA LEU A 143 -5.39 -12.43 1.70
C LEU A 143 -4.77 -13.66 2.40
N ASP A 144 -5.59 -14.35 3.21
CA ASP A 144 -5.18 -15.38 4.16
C ASP A 144 -4.29 -16.48 3.55
N SER A 145 -4.55 -16.86 2.30
CA SER A 145 -3.84 -17.95 1.60
C SER A 145 -2.72 -17.47 0.67
N LEU A 146 -2.45 -16.16 0.58
CA LEU A 146 -1.51 -15.60 -0.39
C LEU A 146 -0.10 -16.07 -0.07
N ARG A 147 0.44 -16.99 -0.87
CA ARG A 147 1.76 -17.58 -0.68
C ARG A 147 2.83 -16.88 -1.51
N GLN A 148 2.49 -16.52 -2.74
CA GLN A 148 3.45 -15.99 -3.69
C GLN A 148 2.84 -14.89 -4.56
N VAL A 149 3.55 -13.78 -4.68
CA VAL A 149 3.31 -12.77 -5.73
C VAL A 149 4.62 -12.46 -6.42
N ARG A 150 4.77 -12.89 -7.67
CA ARG A 150 6.09 -12.94 -8.31
C ARG A 150 6.74 -11.58 -8.52
N GLN A 151 5.94 -10.54 -8.77
CA GLN A 151 6.45 -9.23 -9.17
C GLN A 151 6.18 -8.17 -8.10
N LEU A 152 4.93 -7.82 -7.83
CA LEU A 152 4.63 -6.71 -6.91
C LEU A 152 3.33 -6.93 -6.16
N ILE A 153 3.40 -6.73 -4.84
CA ILE A 153 2.25 -6.42 -3.99
C ILE A 153 2.25 -4.91 -3.76
N LEU A 154 1.18 -4.23 -4.16
CA LEU A 154 0.90 -2.84 -3.83
C LEU A 154 -0.39 -2.80 -3.01
N ILE A 155 -0.28 -2.42 -1.73
CA ILE A 155 -1.44 -2.14 -0.88
C ILE A 155 -1.35 -0.68 -0.47
N CYS A 156 -2.36 0.08 -0.86
CA CYS A 156 -2.33 1.51 -0.77
C CYS A 156 -3.65 2.06 -0.22
N ASN A 157 -3.66 2.36 1.07
CA ASN A 157 -4.80 2.94 1.77
C ASN A 157 -4.76 4.48 1.72
N LYS A 158 -4.81 5.00 0.49
CA LYS A 158 -4.87 6.42 0.13
C LYS A 158 -5.64 6.58 -1.18
N GLU A 159 -6.38 7.66 -1.33
CA GLU A 159 -7.03 7.97 -2.60
C GLU A 159 -5.98 8.06 -3.72
N LYS A 160 -6.13 7.19 -4.74
CA LYS A 160 -5.23 7.08 -5.91
C LYS A 160 -3.75 6.91 -5.59
N CYS A 161 -3.38 6.52 -4.37
CA CYS A 161 -2.00 6.56 -3.90
C CYS A 161 -1.32 7.92 -4.10
N SER A 162 -2.10 9.00 -4.05
CA SER A 162 -1.54 10.34 -4.19
C SER A 162 -0.70 10.67 -2.95
N PRO A 163 0.52 11.22 -3.11
CA PRO A 163 1.31 11.72 -1.99
C PRO A 163 0.59 12.77 -1.15
N GLU A 164 -0.32 13.53 -1.78
CA GLU A 164 -1.10 14.60 -1.14
C GLU A 164 -2.37 14.07 -0.44
N ALA A 165 -2.81 12.86 -0.78
CA ALA A 165 -3.99 12.27 -0.16
C ALA A 165 -3.66 11.82 1.26
N SER A 166 -4.48 12.26 2.21
CA SER A 166 -4.43 11.73 3.56
C SER A 166 -5.00 10.31 3.57
N PRO A 167 -4.38 9.36 4.29
CA PRO A 167 -4.97 8.05 4.50
C PRO A 167 -6.35 8.15 5.16
N HIS A 168 -7.24 7.20 4.83
CA HIS A 168 -8.56 7.08 5.44
C HIS A 168 -8.47 6.43 6.84
N ASP A 169 -9.32 5.44 7.12
CA ASP A 169 -9.27 4.67 8.36
C ASP A 169 -8.00 3.82 8.43
N SER A 170 -7.66 3.32 9.62
CA SER A 170 -6.53 2.41 9.76
C SER A 170 -6.84 1.05 9.15
N LEU A 171 -5.91 0.51 8.36
CA LEU A 171 -6.00 -0.82 7.76
C LEU A 171 -5.11 -1.82 8.51
N ASP A 172 -5.66 -2.98 8.86
CA ASP A 172 -4.87 -4.14 9.28
C ASP A 172 -4.43 -4.93 8.05
N VAL A 173 -3.12 -5.19 7.93
CA VAL A 173 -2.55 -5.97 6.83
C VAL A 173 -1.94 -7.25 7.39
N SER A 174 -2.62 -8.37 7.16
CA SER A 174 -2.12 -9.71 7.50
C SER A 174 -1.93 -10.56 6.24
N LEU A 175 -0.71 -11.05 6.05
CA LEU A 175 -0.29 -11.93 4.96
C LEU A 175 0.36 -13.19 5.56
N PRO A 176 -0.39 -14.02 6.29
CA PRO A 176 0.16 -15.05 7.18
C PRO A 176 0.85 -16.19 6.41
N ALA A 177 0.45 -16.43 5.16
CA ALA A 177 0.98 -17.48 4.32
C ALA A 177 2.05 -16.99 3.32
N LEU A 178 2.31 -15.68 3.24
CA LEU A 178 3.19 -15.10 2.23
C LEU A 178 4.63 -15.53 2.48
N HIS A 179 5.21 -16.24 1.52
CA HIS A 179 6.58 -16.76 1.60
C HIS A 179 7.52 -16.06 0.62
N ASP A 180 7.04 -15.80 -0.61
CA ASP A 180 7.82 -15.18 -1.67
C ASP A 180 7.09 -13.98 -2.26
N VAL A 181 7.79 -12.85 -2.38
CA VAL A 181 7.27 -11.70 -3.12
C VAL A 181 8.36 -11.10 -3.99
N GLY A 182 8.00 -10.57 -5.16
CA GLY A 182 8.94 -9.77 -5.94
C GLY A 182 9.31 -8.48 -5.20
N HIS A 183 8.30 -7.63 -4.99
CA HIS A 183 8.38 -6.34 -4.31
C HIS A 183 7.17 -6.18 -3.38
N LEU A 184 7.37 -5.68 -2.16
CA LEU A 184 6.30 -5.38 -1.20
C LEU A 184 6.19 -3.87 -1.00
N HIS A 185 5.12 -3.26 -1.51
CA HIS A 185 4.86 -1.83 -1.40
C HIS A 185 3.58 -1.59 -0.60
N LEU A 186 3.74 -1.02 0.58
CA LEU A 186 2.67 -0.68 1.52
C LEU A 186 2.69 0.83 1.78
N GLU A 187 1.58 1.51 1.52
CA GLU A 187 1.45 2.95 1.78
C GLU A 187 0.06 3.28 2.35
N GLY A 188 -0.01 4.03 3.46
CA GLY A 188 -1.29 4.43 4.04
C GLY A 188 -1.25 4.63 5.54
N ARG A 189 -2.39 4.39 6.21
CA ARG A 189 -2.50 4.34 7.66
C ARG A 189 -2.74 2.89 8.06
N PHE A 190 -1.77 2.28 8.72
CA PHE A 190 -1.87 0.88 9.13
C PHE A 190 -2.03 0.77 10.65
N SER A 191 -2.84 -0.18 11.11
CA SER A 191 -2.93 -0.55 12.54
C SER A 191 -2.00 -1.70 12.90
N SER A 192 -1.66 -2.55 11.92
CA SER A 192 -0.76 -3.69 12.06
C SER A 192 -0.25 -4.16 10.71
N LEU A 193 0.90 -4.83 10.74
CA LEU A 193 1.50 -5.53 9.61
C LEU A 193 2.00 -6.89 10.10
N ASP A 194 1.44 -7.98 9.56
CA ASP A 194 1.84 -9.34 9.90
C ASP A 194 2.26 -10.12 8.65
N THR A 195 3.55 -10.49 8.59
CA THR A 195 4.17 -11.23 7.47
C THR A 195 5.12 -12.31 8.00
N PRO A 196 4.62 -13.26 8.82
CA PRO A 196 5.47 -14.12 9.64
C PRO A 196 6.26 -15.15 8.82
N MET A 197 5.78 -15.52 7.64
CA MET A 197 6.39 -16.54 6.78
C MET A 197 7.21 -15.95 5.63
N LEU A 198 7.29 -14.62 5.52
CA LEU A 198 7.97 -13.96 4.41
C LEU A 198 9.47 -14.24 4.48
N ASN A 199 9.96 -14.99 3.50
CA ASN A 199 11.31 -15.53 3.49
C ASN A 199 12.17 -14.91 2.39
N ASN A 200 11.58 -14.67 1.21
CA ASN A 200 12.30 -14.22 0.03
C ASN A 200 11.68 -12.98 -0.63
N ILE A 201 12.53 -12.00 -0.94
CA ILE A 201 12.25 -10.88 -1.83
C ILE A 201 13.02 -11.09 -3.13
N THR A 202 12.33 -11.45 -4.20
CA THR A 202 12.96 -11.94 -5.45
C THR A 202 12.91 -10.96 -6.62
N GLY A 203 12.21 -9.85 -6.48
CA GLY A 203 11.95 -8.90 -7.56
C GLY A 203 13.24 -8.26 -8.06
N ALA A 204 13.36 -8.11 -9.38
CA ALA A 204 14.49 -7.48 -10.04
C ALA A 204 13.97 -6.40 -10.99
N GLY A 205 14.51 -5.19 -10.88
CA GLY A 205 14.19 -4.11 -11.82
C GLY A 205 14.43 -2.73 -11.21
N PRO A 206 14.97 -1.78 -11.99
CA PRO A 206 15.12 -0.41 -11.52
C PRO A 206 13.74 0.21 -11.26
N GLY A 207 13.59 0.91 -10.13
CA GLY A 207 12.38 1.66 -9.79
C GLY A 207 11.43 0.99 -8.78
N TYR A 208 11.72 -0.22 -8.32
CA TYR A 208 10.95 -0.89 -7.26
C TYR A 208 11.83 -1.25 -6.07
N TYR A 209 11.45 -0.77 -4.88
CA TYR A 209 12.00 -1.22 -3.60
C TYR A 209 11.74 -2.72 -3.43
N GLY A 210 12.65 -3.44 -2.79
CA GLY A 210 12.34 -4.79 -2.30
C GLY A 210 11.20 -4.74 -1.30
N ILE A 211 11.32 -3.85 -0.30
CA ILE A 211 10.24 -3.54 0.65
C ILE A 211 10.14 -2.02 0.77
N LYS A 212 8.97 -1.45 0.48
CA LYS A 212 8.60 -0.07 0.81
C LYS A 212 7.42 -0.09 1.77
N LEU A 213 7.59 0.51 2.93
CA LEU A 213 6.54 0.78 3.91
C LEU A 213 6.51 2.27 4.20
N LEU A 214 5.35 2.90 4.01
CA LEU A 214 5.06 4.26 4.44
C LEU A 214 3.76 4.27 5.24
N THR A 215 3.85 4.43 6.57
CA THR A 215 2.69 4.45 7.47
C THR A 215 2.53 5.79 8.17
N VAL A 216 1.40 6.49 7.98
CA VAL A 216 1.25 7.87 8.48
C VAL A 216 -0.11 8.11 9.15
N GLY A 217 -0.08 8.78 10.30
CA GLY A 217 -1.27 9.27 10.99
C GLY A 217 -2.07 8.17 11.72
N GLY A 218 -1.48 6.98 11.88
CA GLY A 218 -2.02 5.87 12.67
C GLY A 218 -1.24 5.69 13.98
N PRO A 219 -1.63 4.70 14.82
CA PRO A 219 -0.80 4.29 15.93
C PRO A 219 0.54 3.73 15.42
N PRO A 220 1.62 3.81 16.22
CA PRO A 220 2.88 3.16 15.89
C PRO A 220 2.70 1.65 15.71
N ILE A 221 3.19 1.08 14.61
CA ILE A 221 3.05 -0.36 14.32
C ILE A 221 4.35 -1.13 14.53
N ASN A 222 4.23 -2.39 14.94
CA ASN A 222 5.36 -3.31 14.97
C ASN A 222 5.64 -3.83 13.56
N VAL A 223 6.88 -3.70 13.10
CA VAL A 223 7.33 -4.21 11.80
C VAL A 223 8.26 -5.39 12.06
N SER A 224 7.83 -6.59 11.69
CA SER A 224 8.62 -7.80 11.89
C SER A 224 8.63 -8.70 10.66
N PHE A 225 9.83 -9.15 10.30
CA PHE A 225 10.07 -10.14 9.25
C PHE A 225 10.88 -11.30 9.86
N PRO A 226 10.25 -12.22 10.60
CA PRO A 226 10.97 -13.19 11.41
C PRO A 226 11.72 -14.25 10.59
N GLU A 227 11.15 -14.67 9.44
CA GLU A 227 11.73 -15.70 8.57
C GLU A 227 12.48 -15.15 7.35
N LEU A 228 12.60 -13.83 7.21
CA LEU A 228 13.23 -13.19 6.05
C LEU A 228 14.72 -13.55 6.01
N LYS A 229 15.15 -14.18 4.92
CA LYS A 229 16.54 -14.63 4.73
C LYS A 229 17.17 -14.11 3.45
N HIS A 230 16.37 -13.94 2.41
CA HIS A 230 16.87 -13.54 1.11
C HIS A 230 16.21 -12.26 0.64
N ILE A 231 17.05 -11.29 0.29
CA ILE A 231 16.66 -10.08 -0.42
C ILE A 231 17.60 -9.95 -1.61
N LYS A 232 17.03 -9.68 -2.79
CA LYS A 232 17.79 -9.50 -4.02
C LYS A 232 18.82 -8.37 -3.87
N GLU A 233 20.05 -8.61 -4.34
CA GLU A 233 21.24 -7.75 -4.13
C GLU A 233 21.13 -6.31 -4.66
N ASP A 234 20.18 -6.03 -5.56
CA ASP A 234 19.94 -4.68 -6.13
C ASP A 234 18.63 -4.03 -5.61
N ALA A 235 18.00 -4.63 -4.59
CA ALA A 235 16.76 -4.13 -4.04
C ALA A 235 17.02 -3.18 -2.85
N ASP A 236 16.12 -2.23 -2.62
CA ASP A 236 16.17 -1.36 -1.45
C ASP A 236 15.08 -1.71 -0.43
N MET A 237 15.38 -1.53 0.86
CA MET A 237 14.38 -1.54 1.93
C MET A 237 14.17 -0.11 2.43
N SER A 238 12.95 0.40 2.31
CA SER A 238 12.56 1.73 2.79
C SER A 238 11.40 1.60 3.78
N LEU A 239 11.65 1.91 5.05
CA LEU A 239 10.68 1.85 6.14
C LEU A 239 10.50 3.24 6.72
N GLU A 240 9.33 3.84 6.52
CA GLU A 240 9.05 5.20 6.95
C GLU A 240 7.73 5.32 7.71
N GLY A 241 7.74 6.13 8.77
CA GLY A 241 6.53 6.57 9.43
C GLY A 241 6.39 6.19 10.90
N ASN A 242 5.15 5.96 11.35
CA ASN A 242 4.81 5.60 12.72
C ASN A 242 5.19 4.12 13.02
N ILE A 243 6.46 3.86 13.34
CA ILE A 243 7.01 2.51 13.60
C ILE A 243 7.33 2.37 15.10
N ALA A 244 6.70 1.40 15.75
CA ALA A 244 6.91 1.09 17.17
C ALA A 244 8.14 0.21 17.42
N SER A 245 8.38 -0.76 16.53
CA SER A 245 9.52 -1.66 16.62
C SER A 245 9.87 -2.21 15.24
N LEU A 246 11.15 -2.56 15.06
CA LEU A 246 11.66 -3.21 13.85
C LEU A 246 12.43 -4.48 14.25
N SER A 247 12.05 -5.63 13.72
CA SER A 247 12.66 -6.91 14.06
C SER A 247 12.84 -7.82 12.85
N MET A 248 14.07 -8.28 12.63
CA MET A 248 14.45 -9.19 11.53
C MET A 248 15.38 -10.30 12.04
N PRO A 249 14.92 -11.18 12.95
CA PRO A 249 15.75 -12.20 13.60
C PRO A 249 16.35 -13.23 12.62
N GLY A 250 15.66 -13.53 11.52
CA GLY A 250 16.12 -14.45 10.47
C GLY A 250 17.20 -13.87 9.56
N THR A 251 17.31 -12.54 9.48
CA THR A 251 18.21 -11.85 8.56
C THR A 251 19.59 -11.66 9.19
N ARG A 252 20.56 -12.51 8.82
CA ARG A 252 21.95 -12.35 9.26
C ARG A 252 22.76 -11.43 8.36
N ASN A 253 22.57 -11.53 7.05
CA ASN A 253 23.30 -10.75 6.06
C ASN A 253 22.30 -9.87 5.31
N LEU A 254 22.51 -8.56 5.36
CA LEU A 254 21.67 -7.57 4.69
C LEU A 254 22.51 -6.77 3.70
N ASN A 255 22.74 -7.32 2.51
CA ASN A 255 23.60 -6.70 1.48
C ASN A 255 22.87 -5.63 0.65
N VAL A 256 21.77 -5.10 1.16
CA VAL A 256 20.92 -4.11 0.49
C VAL A 256 20.89 -2.80 1.27
N LEU A 257 20.48 -1.71 0.64
CA LEU A 257 20.24 -0.46 1.32
C LEU A 257 19.05 -0.62 2.28
N LEU A 258 19.28 -0.42 3.57
CA LEU A 258 18.23 -0.25 4.58
C LEU A 258 18.07 1.22 4.92
N ASN A 259 16.93 1.80 4.58
CA ASN A 259 16.56 3.16 4.93
C ASN A 259 15.39 3.13 5.91
N VAL A 260 15.59 3.68 7.11
CA VAL A 260 14.57 3.81 8.15
C VAL A 260 14.38 5.29 8.47
N ASN A 261 13.16 5.79 8.40
CA ASN A 261 12.78 7.14 8.81
C ASN A 261 11.62 7.06 9.82
N ALA A 262 11.94 7.11 11.11
CA ALA A 262 10.97 6.92 12.18
C ALA A 262 10.36 8.25 12.65
N TYR A 263 9.03 8.34 12.68
CA TYR A 263 8.33 9.53 13.18
C TYR A 263 8.14 9.47 14.70
N ASP A 264 7.93 8.26 15.23
CA ASP A 264 7.89 7.97 16.64
C ASP A 264 9.24 7.47 17.15
N ARG A 265 9.39 7.47 18.47
CA ARG A 265 10.59 6.97 19.14
C ARG A 265 10.83 5.50 18.77
N LEU A 266 11.95 5.22 18.12
CA LEU A 266 12.33 3.88 17.69
C LEU A 266 13.72 3.51 18.22
N ASP A 267 13.79 2.36 18.87
CA ASP A 267 15.04 1.70 19.24
C ASP A 267 15.41 0.67 18.17
N ILE A 268 16.62 0.77 17.63
CA ILE A 268 17.13 -0.15 16.62
C ILE A 268 17.98 -1.22 17.30
N ASN A 269 17.57 -2.48 17.19
CA ASN A 269 18.33 -3.64 17.63
C ASN A 269 18.22 -4.74 16.57
N LEU A 270 19.23 -4.83 15.69
CA LEU A 270 19.20 -5.72 14.54
C LEU A 270 20.36 -6.72 14.61
N PRO A 271 20.10 -8.01 14.27
CA PRO A 271 21.04 -9.10 14.53
C PRO A 271 22.10 -9.28 13.44
N PHE A 272 22.26 -8.29 12.54
CA PHE A 272 23.08 -8.41 11.34
C PHE A 272 24.54 -8.76 11.68
N GLU A 273 25.09 -9.73 10.97
CA GLU A 273 26.51 -10.05 10.94
C GLU A 273 27.22 -9.25 9.84
N GLU A 274 26.58 -9.13 8.68
CA GLU A 274 27.04 -8.34 7.53
C GLU A 274 25.91 -7.42 7.04
N ALA A 275 26.23 -6.17 6.73
CA ALA A 275 25.29 -5.23 6.17
C ALA A 275 25.92 -4.39 5.04
N GLY A 276 25.10 -3.98 4.07
CA GLY A 276 25.46 -2.98 3.07
C GLY A 276 25.39 -1.59 3.68
N THR A 277 24.58 -0.72 3.07
CA THR A 277 24.33 0.64 3.58
C THR A 277 23.14 0.66 4.52
N ILE A 278 23.31 1.23 5.71
CA ILE A 278 22.24 1.47 6.68
C ILE A 278 22.07 2.98 6.86
N VAL A 279 20.87 3.50 6.59
CA VAL A 279 20.47 4.90 6.79
C VAL A 279 19.36 4.94 7.83
N LEU A 280 19.61 5.59 8.96
CA LEU A 280 18.66 5.77 10.06
C LEU A 280 18.36 7.26 10.23
N ARG A 281 17.08 7.63 10.19
CA ARG A 281 16.59 9.01 10.26
C ARG A 281 15.42 9.15 11.23
N GLY A 282 15.20 10.38 11.70
CA GLY A 282 14.06 10.74 12.54
C GLY A 282 14.31 10.43 14.02
N ASN A 283 13.29 9.97 14.73
CA ASN A 283 13.28 9.82 16.18
C ASN A 283 13.90 8.49 16.65
N ILE A 284 15.17 8.27 16.32
CA ILE A 284 15.95 7.06 16.66
C ILE A 284 16.62 7.22 18.04
N SER A 285 16.11 6.56 19.07
CA SER A 285 16.62 6.73 20.45
C SER A 285 17.81 5.85 20.82
N SER A 286 18.00 4.72 20.14
CA SER A 286 19.17 3.88 20.32
C SER A 286 19.47 3.04 19.08
N VAL A 287 20.73 2.65 18.92
CA VAL A 287 21.18 1.78 17.82
C VAL A 287 22.11 0.71 18.39
N GLN A 288 21.72 -0.55 18.22
CA GLN A 288 22.46 -1.73 18.64
C GLN A 288 22.55 -2.71 17.47
N LEU A 289 23.78 -3.07 17.12
CA LEU A 289 24.08 -4.04 16.07
C LEU A 289 25.07 -5.07 16.65
N PRO A 290 24.63 -5.89 17.62
CA PRO A 290 25.52 -6.63 18.52
C PRO A 290 26.40 -7.69 17.82
N ASN A 291 25.96 -8.18 16.65
CA ASN A 291 26.66 -9.23 15.91
C ASN A 291 27.45 -8.71 14.71
N LEU A 292 27.46 -7.39 14.49
CA LEU A 292 27.96 -6.79 13.25
C LEU A 292 29.48 -6.96 13.13
N LYS A 293 29.89 -7.57 12.04
CA LYS A 293 31.30 -7.80 11.67
C LYS A 293 31.71 -6.96 10.47
N SER A 294 30.77 -6.64 9.58
CA SER A 294 31.01 -5.81 8.41
C SER A 294 29.79 -4.93 8.12
N VAL A 295 30.06 -3.68 7.75
CA VAL A 295 29.07 -2.73 7.21
C VAL A 295 29.74 -1.91 6.12
N ASP A 296 29.06 -1.62 5.00
CA ASP A 296 29.63 -0.75 3.97
C ASP A 296 29.55 0.73 4.34
N GLU A 297 28.39 1.16 4.83
CA GLU A 297 28.18 2.52 5.31
C GLU A 297 27.07 2.56 6.36
N LEU A 298 27.25 3.35 7.42
CA LEU A 298 26.23 3.62 8.44
C LEU A 298 26.03 5.12 8.59
N LEU A 299 24.83 5.59 8.28
CA LEU A 299 24.43 6.98 8.44
C LEU A 299 23.28 7.09 9.43
N VAL A 300 23.50 7.80 10.53
CA VAL A 300 22.50 8.05 11.55
C VAL A 300 22.29 9.56 11.66
N ASN A 301 21.08 10.02 11.35
CA ASN A 301 20.69 11.42 11.45
C ASN A 301 19.41 11.50 12.29
N THR A 302 19.57 11.65 13.60
CA THR A 302 18.45 11.54 14.53
C THR A 302 18.04 12.88 15.15
N ASP A 303 16.74 13.04 15.42
CA ASP A 303 16.17 14.14 16.20
C ASP A 303 16.16 13.84 17.71
N ALA A 304 16.44 12.59 18.10
CA ALA A 304 16.50 12.14 19.49
C ALA A 304 17.91 12.28 20.07
N SER A 305 18.02 12.26 21.39
CA SER A 305 19.32 12.21 22.06
C SER A 305 19.98 10.84 21.83
N LEU A 306 21.13 10.83 21.17
CA LEU A 306 21.92 9.63 20.93
C LEU A 306 23.40 9.94 21.16
N ASP A 307 24.13 9.05 21.87
CA ASP A 307 25.58 9.16 22.02
C ASP A 307 26.27 8.70 20.74
N CYS A 308 26.35 9.62 19.77
CA CYS A 308 27.01 9.36 18.49
C CYS A 308 28.49 9.01 18.63
N LYS A 309 29.17 9.47 19.68
CA LYS A 309 30.59 9.16 19.90
C LYS A 309 30.74 7.70 20.29
N SER A 310 29.98 7.26 21.30
CA SER A 310 29.98 5.86 21.74
C SER A 310 29.53 4.90 20.63
N LEU A 311 28.50 5.28 19.87
CA LEU A 311 28.05 4.48 18.72
C LEU A 311 29.16 4.31 17.68
N LYS A 312 29.80 5.40 17.26
CA LYS A 312 30.91 5.36 16.28
C LYS A 312 32.05 4.46 16.78
N GLU A 313 32.51 4.67 18.01
CA GLU A 313 33.60 3.87 18.60
C GLU A 313 33.25 2.37 18.64
N THR A 314 32.01 2.04 18.99
CA THR A 314 31.51 0.65 19.04
C THR A 314 31.54 0.01 17.65
N ILE A 315 30.99 0.69 16.64
CA ILE A 315 30.92 0.15 15.27
C ILE A 315 32.32 0.07 14.64
N MET A 316 33.17 1.09 14.81
CA MET A 316 34.56 1.08 14.31
C MET A 316 35.35 -0.10 14.89
N THR A 317 35.19 -0.36 16.19
CA THR A 317 35.87 -1.48 16.86
C THR A 317 35.37 -2.83 16.34
N ALA A 318 34.06 -2.95 16.08
CA ALA A 318 33.45 -4.20 15.62
C ALA A 318 33.78 -4.52 14.15
N THR A 319 33.84 -3.51 13.27
CA THR A 319 33.94 -3.72 11.82
C THR A 319 35.28 -3.32 11.20
N ASN A 320 36.21 -2.76 11.98
CA ASN A 320 37.50 -2.22 11.50
C ASN A 320 37.34 -1.22 10.33
N ARG A 321 36.22 -0.47 10.31
CA ARG A 321 35.92 0.53 9.28
C ARG A 321 36.47 1.90 9.67
N SER A 322 36.68 2.72 8.64
CA SER A 322 37.16 4.09 8.78
C SER A 322 36.04 5.06 9.16
N ASP A 323 36.40 6.20 9.75
CA ASP A 323 35.41 7.19 10.23
C ASP A 323 34.57 7.82 9.10
N TYR A 324 35.08 7.87 7.86
CA TYR A 324 34.31 8.46 6.74
C TYR A 324 33.10 7.61 6.31
N GLN A 325 33.09 6.31 6.64
CA GLN A 325 31.98 5.39 6.34
C GLN A 325 30.91 5.38 7.44
N LEU A 326 31.14 6.13 8.52
CA LEU A 326 30.30 6.15 9.71
C LEU A 326 29.93 7.59 10.04
N THR A 327 28.72 8.00 9.69
CA THR A 327 28.20 9.32 10.03
C THR A 327 27.13 9.17 11.11
N CYS A 328 27.27 9.92 12.20
CA CYS A 328 26.24 10.03 13.23
C CYS A 328 26.08 11.49 13.61
N THR A 329 24.89 12.02 13.42
CA THR A 329 24.54 13.39 13.78
C THR A 329 23.23 13.40 14.58
N VAL A 330 23.23 14.18 15.65
CA VAL A 330 22.02 14.54 16.39
C VAL A 330 21.62 15.94 15.95
N ARG A 331 20.41 16.09 15.42
CA ARG A 331 19.83 17.40 15.19
C ARG A 331 19.45 17.96 16.55
N ASN A 332 20.19 18.96 17.00
CA ASN A 332 19.86 19.70 18.22
C ASN A 332 18.43 20.25 18.07
N SER A 333 17.47 19.67 18.79
CA SER A 333 16.05 20.06 18.83
C SER A 333 15.81 21.40 19.54
N ALA A 334 16.84 22.26 19.63
CA ALA A 334 16.73 23.61 20.17
C ALA A 334 15.90 24.57 19.28
N SER A 335 15.41 24.12 18.12
CA SER A 335 14.62 24.92 17.18
C SER A 335 13.14 24.51 17.04
N HIS A 336 12.63 23.56 17.84
CA HIS A 336 11.18 23.23 17.86
C HIS A 336 10.43 23.71 19.12
N LEU A 337 11.02 24.63 19.90
CA LEU A 337 10.31 25.39 20.92
C LEU A 337 9.72 26.68 20.31
N GLY A 338 8.51 26.58 19.78
CA GLY A 338 7.66 27.70 19.33
C GLY A 338 6.72 27.22 18.23
N LEU A 339 5.41 27.05 18.41
CA LEU A 339 4.46 27.91 19.08
C LEU A 339 3.36 27.06 19.72
N ASN A 340 3.31 27.05 21.05
CA ASN A 340 2.08 26.76 21.77
C ASN A 340 1.49 28.12 22.16
N LEU A 341 0.85 28.81 21.20
CA LEU A 341 0.05 30.00 21.50
C LEU A 341 -1.30 29.54 22.08
N GLY A 342 -1.24 29.05 23.31
CA GLY A 342 -2.36 29.11 24.24
C GLY A 342 -2.50 30.55 24.74
N VAL A 343 -2.89 31.49 23.86
CA VAL A 343 -3.34 32.82 24.27
C VAL A 343 -4.83 32.89 24.01
N LYS A 344 -5.59 32.67 25.08
CA LYS A 344 -6.98 33.13 25.19
C LYS A 344 -6.97 34.65 25.08
N VAL A 345 -7.35 35.16 23.91
CA VAL A 345 -7.74 36.56 23.78
C VAL A 345 -9.15 36.69 24.32
N ALA A 346 -9.27 37.27 25.52
CA ALA A 346 -10.53 37.73 26.06
C ALA A 346 -10.89 39.04 25.34
N PHE A 347 -11.99 39.05 24.58
CA PHE A 347 -12.59 40.30 24.11
C PHE A 347 -13.38 40.91 25.27
N GLY A 348 -12.75 41.85 25.97
CA GLY A 348 -13.43 42.78 26.87
C GLY A 348 -14.22 43.78 26.04
N SER A 349 -15.54 43.71 26.15
CA SER A 349 -16.47 44.75 25.70
C SER A 349 -16.23 46.02 26.50
N VAL A 350 -15.90 47.11 25.82
CA VAL A 350 -15.98 48.47 26.37
C VAL A 350 -16.94 49.26 25.50
N GLU A 351 -18.08 49.61 26.10
CA GLU A 351 -19.02 50.61 25.64
C GLU A 351 -18.34 51.95 25.40
N ASN A 352 -18.72 52.64 24.33
CA ASN A 352 -19.10 54.05 24.42
C ASN A 352 -19.92 54.48 23.18
N PRO A 353 -20.71 55.56 23.28
CA PRO A 353 -22.02 55.65 22.66
C PRO A 353 -22.11 56.81 21.64
N TYR A 354 -23.26 56.88 20.94
CA TYR A 354 -23.75 58.02 20.14
C TYR A 354 -22.93 58.35 18.86
N HIS A 355 -23.46 58.82 17.74
CA HIS A 355 -24.79 59.29 17.33
C HIS A 355 -24.82 59.24 15.77
N GLU A 356 -25.95 58.82 15.20
CA GLU A 356 -26.65 59.37 14.02
C GLU A 356 -26.09 59.48 12.56
N LEU A 357 -27.01 59.08 11.65
CA LEU A 357 -27.33 59.58 10.28
C LEU A 357 -26.27 59.37 9.19
N GLY A 358 -26.52 58.82 7.99
CA GLY A 358 -27.72 58.42 7.26
C GLY A 358 -27.34 58.21 5.78
N GLY A 359 -28.21 57.54 4.99
CA GLY A 359 -28.16 57.48 3.50
C GLY A 359 -27.33 56.32 2.94
N SER A 360 -27.91 55.28 2.33
CA SER A 360 -28.63 55.21 1.04
C SER A 360 -27.73 54.96 -0.18
N ALA A 361 -27.89 53.76 -0.73
CA ALA A 361 -28.03 53.41 -2.15
C ALA A 361 -26.79 53.35 -3.08
N THR A 362 -26.68 52.15 -3.68
CA THR A 362 -26.47 51.85 -5.12
C THR A 362 -25.15 52.24 -5.79
N ASP A 363 -24.45 51.20 -6.29
CA ASP A 363 -24.38 50.82 -7.71
C ASP A 363 -22.99 50.72 -8.37
N TYR A 364 -22.95 49.76 -9.31
CA TYR A 364 -22.14 49.66 -10.54
C TYR A 364 -20.65 49.26 -10.56
N MET A 365 -20.47 48.15 -11.32
CA MET A 365 -19.51 47.89 -12.42
C MET A 365 -18.02 47.61 -12.14
N ALA A 366 -17.68 46.37 -12.50
CA ALA A 366 -16.75 45.97 -13.57
C ALA A 366 -15.35 46.60 -13.62
N LEU A 367 -14.34 45.74 -13.72
CA LEU A 367 -13.18 45.96 -14.59
C LEU A 367 -12.60 44.60 -15.00
N ASP A 368 -12.54 44.39 -16.31
CA ASP A 368 -11.72 43.42 -17.01
C ASP A 368 -10.24 43.53 -16.63
N SER A 369 -9.55 42.39 -16.60
CA SER A 369 -8.20 42.14 -17.12
C SER A 369 -7.94 40.64 -17.16
#